data_AF-A0A2T7WKZ1-F1
#
_entry.id   AF-A0A2T7WKZ1-F1
#
_cell.length_a   1.000
_cell.length_b   1.000
_cell.length_c   1.000
_cell.angle_alpha   90.00
_cell.angle_beta   90.00
_cell.angle_gamma   90.00
#
_symmetry.space_group_name_H-M   'P 1'
#
loop_
_entity.id
_entity.type
_entity.pdbx_description
1 polymer ?
#
loop_
_entity_poly.entity_id
_entity_poly.type
_entity_poly.pdbx_seq_one_letter_code
_entity_poly.pdbx_strand_id
1 'polypeptide(L)' 'MIMTRKDADRPPLRERVREAGGWYQYLNTRLIRVAGPASVGPYETTPEPVRTERPCPLCGHPMSAHGVDRSGPKPLLHCP' A
#
# COMPACT_ATOMS: atom_id res chain seq x y z
N MET A 1 -24.23 -22.27 28.95
CA MET A 1 -23.74 -22.10 27.57
C MET A 1 -24.90 -22.37 26.63
N ILE A 2 -25.54 -21.35 26.08
CA ILE A 2 -26.70 -21.51 25.18
C ILE A 2 -26.15 -21.73 23.76
N MET A 3 -26.01 -23.00 23.36
CA MET A 3 -25.76 -23.38 21.97
C MET A 3 -27.06 -23.21 21.20
N THR A 4 -27.12 -22.24 20.28
CA THR A 4 -28.29 -22.12 19.40
C THR A 4 -28.20 -23.21 18.33
N ARG A 5 -29.33 -23.80 17.93
CA ARG A 5 -29.38 -24.90 16.93
C ARG A 5 -28.61 -24.59 15.63
N LYS A 6 -28.42 -23.32 15.32
CA LYS A 6 -27.69 -22.84 14.13
C LYS A 6 -26.17 -23.03 14.23
N ASP A 7 -25.61 -23.16 15.43
CA ASP A 7 -24.18 -23.40 15.66
C ASP A 7 -23.80 -24.88 15.45
N ALA A 8 -24.74 -25.80 15.68
CA ALA A 8 -24.50 -27.24 15.57
C ALA A 8 -24.27 -27.72 14.12
N ASP A 9 -24.83 -27.01 13.15
CA ASP A 9 -24.77 -27.36 11.72
C ASP A 9 -23.62 -26.65 10.99
N ARG A 10 -22.80 -25.88 11.72
CA ARG A 10 -21.71 -25.11 11.12
C ARG A 10 -20.42 -25.92 11.16
N PRO A 11 -19.68 -26.03 10.04
CA PRO A 11 -18.38 -26.69 10.05
C PRO A 11 -17.44 -26.04 11.07
N PRO A 12 -16.55 -26.84 11.70
CA PRO A 12 -15.66 -26.37 12.74
C PRO A 12 -14.79 -25.22 12.23
N LEU A 13 -14.41 -24.29 13.13
CA LEU A 13 -13.67 -23.08 12.78
C LEU A 13 -12.39 -23.38 11.98
N ARG A 14 -11.68 -24.45 12.35
CA ARG A 14 -10.45 -24.88 11.67
C ARG A 14 -10.67 -25.22 10.20
N GLU A 15 -11.76 -25.90 9.88
CA GLU A 15 -12.10 -26.25 8.50
C GLU A 15 -12.44 -25.00 7.69
N ARG A 16 -13.24 -24.10 8.27
CA ARG A 16 -13.61 -22.84 7.64
C ARG A 16 -12.41 -21.93 7.35
N VAL A 17 -11.40 -21.95 8.22
CA VAL A 17 -10.14 -21.23 8.00
C VAL A 17 -9.33 -21.86 6.87
N ARG A 18 -9.29 -23.20 6.80
CA ARG A 18 -8.62 -23.94 5.73
C ARG A 18 -9.28 -23.69 4.37
N GLU A 19 -10.60 -23.77 4.29
CA GLU A 19 -11.39 -23.49 3.08
C GLU A 19 -11.21 -22.04 2.59
N ALA A 20 -11.04 -21.09 3.52
CA ALA A 20 -10.79 -19.69 3.19
C ALA A 20 -9.36 -19.43 2.68
N GLY A 21 -8.45 -20.41 2.66
CA GLY A 21 -7.06 -20.22 2.27
C GLY A 21 -6.14 -19.72 3.40
N GLY A 22 -6.52 -19.96 4.66
CA GLY A 22 -5.72 -19.63 5.84
C GLY A 22 -6.29 -18.47 6.68
N TRP A 23 -5.66 -18.22 7.83
CA TRP A 23 -6.15 -17.25 8.82
C TRP A 23 -6.25 -15.82 8.28
N TYR A 24 -5.28 -15.41 7.48
CA TYR A 24 -5.25 -14.08 6.88
C TYR A 24 -6.50 -13.83 6.02
N GLN A 25 -6.78 -14.73 5.08
CA GLN A 25 -7.93 -14.61 4.17
C GLN A 25 -9.27 -14.77 4.90
N TYR A 26 -9.34 -15.69 5.87
CA TYR A 26 -10.53 -15.87 6.69
C TYR A 26 -10.89 -14.59 7.46
N LEU A 27 -9.91 -13.94 8.09
CA LEU A 27 -10.13 -12.70 8.83
C LEU A 27 -10.46 -11.54 7.87
N ASN A 28 -9.70 -11.35 6.80
CA ASN A 28 -9.98 -10.31 5.81
C ASN A 28 -11.40 -10.42 5.24
N THR A 29 -11.82 -11.62 4.83
CA THR A 29 -13.17 -11.85 4.28
C THR A 29 -14.29 -11.52 5.28
N ARG A 30 -14.02 -11.62 6.58
CA ARG A 30 -14.98 -11.26 7.64
C ARG A 30 -14.96 -9.76 7.92
N LEU A 31 -13.77 -9.17 7.99
CA LEU A 31 -13.55 -7.73 8.18
C LEU A 31 -14.16 -6.91 7.04
N ILE A 32 -13.95 -7.31 5.78
CA ILE A 32 -14.45 -6.60 4.59
C ILE A 32 -15.97 -6.45 4.60
N ARG A 33 -16.71 -7.43 5.11
CA ARG A 33 -18.18 -7.36 5.19
C ARG A 33 -18.68 -6.30 6.16
N VAL A 34 -17.87 -5.94 7.16
CA VAL A 34 -18.26 -5.02 8.24
C VAL A 34 -17.63 -3.64 8.03
N ALA A 35 -16.36 -3.60 7.65
CA ALA A 35 -15.57 -2.38 7.53
C ALA A 35 -15.35 -1.92 6.07
N GLY A 36 -15.76 -2.72 5.08
CA GLY A 36 -15.46 -2.48 3.67
C GLY A 36 -14.08 -3.02 3.25
N PRO A 37 -13.80 -3.09 1.93
CA PRO A 37 -12.47 -3.40 1.44
C PRO A 37 -11.47 -2.35 1.93
N ALA A 38 -10.20 -2.72 2.01
CA ALA A 38 -9.15 -1.76 2.28
C ALA A 38 -9.26 -0.61 1.27
N SER A 39 -9.36 0.62 1.75
CA SER A 39 -9.18 1.81 0.94
C SER A 39 -7.73 1.85 0.47
N VAL A 40 -7.42 1.08 -0.57
CA VAL A 40 -6.40 1.52 -1.52
C VAL A 40 -6.94 2.86 -1.97
N GLY A 41 -6.30 3.96 -1.57
CA GLY A 41 -6.74 5.28 -1.97
C GLY A 41 -6.92 5.34 -3.50
N PRO A 42 -7.37 6.46 -4.07
CA PRO A 42 -7.20 6.66 -5.49
C PRO A 42 -5.68 6.67 -5.75
N TYR A 43 -5.11 5.48 -5.97
CA TYR A 43 -3.95 5.32 -6.80
C TYR A 43 -4.50 5.60 -8.18
N GLU A 44 -4.63 6.92 -8.42
CA GLU A 44 -4.51 7.56 -9.70
C GLU A 44 -3.75 6.62 -10.64
N THR A 45 -4.46 6.07 -11.62
CA THR A 45 -3.81 5.47 -12.79
C THR A 45 -3.08 6.54 -13.60
N THR A 46 -3.30 7.82 -13.25
CA THR A 46 -2.49 8.95 -13.69
C THR A 46 -1.03 8.70 -13.28
N PRO A 47 -0.10 8.63 -14.24
CA PRO A 47 1.31 8.52 -13.93
C PRO A 47 1.74 9.68 -13.02
N GLU A 48 2.65 9.41 -12.08
CA GLU A 48 3.16 10.47 -11.21
C GLU A 48 3.69 11.64 -12.06
N PRO A 49 3.40 12.90 -11.68
CA PRO A 49 3.91 14.05 -12.40
C PRO A 49 5.44 14.01 -12.38
N VAL A 50 6.06 14.31 -13.53
CA VAL A 50 7.52 14.36 -13.67
C VAL A 50 8.07 15.42 -12.72
N ARG A 51 8.64 14.98 -11.59
CA ARG A 51 9.13 15.89 -10.53
C ARG A 51 10.40 16.63 -10.93
N THR A 52 11.14 16.12 -11.91
CA THR A 52 12.43 16.67 -12.35
C THR A 52 12.31 17.97 -13.13
N GLU A 53 11.13 18.29 -13.66
CA GLU A 53 10.87 19.57 -14.34
C GLU A 53 10.56 20.72 -13.37
N ARG A 54 10.49 20.44 -12.06
CA ARG A 54 10.35 21.50 -11.07
C ARG A 54 11.63 22.34 -11.03
N PRO A 55 11.52 23.67 -10.95
CA PRO A 55 12.68 24.54 -10.89
C PRO A 55 13.43 24.34 -9.58
N CYS A 56 14.76 24.34 -9.65
CA CYS A 56 15.61 24.35 -8.48
C CYS A 56 15.38 25.64 -7.67
N PRO A 57 15.19 25.56 -6.34
CA PRO A 57 14.94 26.75 -5.52
C PRO A 57 16.17 27.66 -5.40
N LEU A 58 17.34 27.23 -5.87
CA LEU A 58 18.59 28.00 -5.83
C LEU A 58 18.89 28.70 -7.17
N CYS A 59 18.85 27.97 -8.29
CA CYS A 59 19.25 28.51 -9.60
C CYS A 59 18.09 28.68 -10.60
N GLY A 60 16.90 28.16 -10.31
CA GLY A 60 15.72 28.27 -11.17
C GLY A 60 15.68 27.30 -12.36
N HIS A 61 16.78 26.65 -12.73
CA HIS A 61 16.80 25.62 -13.79
C HIS A 61 16.08 24.33 -13.37
N PRO A 62 15.57 23.54 -14.33
CA PRO A 62 14.91 22.28 -14.02
C PRO A 62 15.87 21.31 -13.31
N MET A 63 15.37 20.55 -12.33
CA MET A 63 16.16 19.60 -11.57
C MET A 63 16.77 18.49 -12.45
N SER A 64 16.17 18.20 -13.62
CA SER A 64 16.71 17.30 -14.65
C SER A 64 18.06 17.75 -15.23
N ALA A 65 18.39 19.05 -15.17
CA ALA A 65 19.66 19.59 -15.66
C ALA A 65 20.81 19.50 -14.64
N HIS A 66 20.54 19.04 -13.41
CA HIS A 66 21.54 19.03 -12.34
C HIS A 66 22.35 17.73 -12.31
N GLY A 67 23.64 17.84 -12.04
CA GLY A 67 24.50 16.70 -11.73
C GLY A 67 24.39 16.30 -10.26
N VAL A 68 24.28 15.01 -9.96
CA VAL A 68 24.35 14.49 -8.58
C VAL A 68 25.63 13.69 -8.41
N ASP A 69 26.60 14.24 -7.67
CA ASP A 69 27.78 13.49 -7.23
C ASP A 69 27.42 12.64 -6.01
N ARG A 70 27.63 11.32 -6.12
CA ARG A 70 27.38 10.33 -5.07
C ARG A 70 28.65 9.61 -4.60
N SER A 71 29.83 10.10 -5.00
CA SER A 71 31.11 9.47 -4.68
C SER A 71 31.48 9.60 -3.19
N GLY A 72 31.02 10.66 -2.52
CA GLY A 72 31.28 10.92 -1.11
C GLY A 72 30.20 10.41 -0.15
N PRO A 73 30.43 10.51 1.17
CA PRO A 73 29.45 10.14 2.20
C PRO A 73 28.19 11.02 2.19
N LYS A 74 28.27 12.20 1.55
CA LYS A 74 27.15 13.13 1.37
C LYS A 74 26.99 13.42 -0.12
N PRO A 75 25.83 13.12 -0.73
CA PRO A 75 25.55 13.50 -2.11
C PRO A 75 25.60 15.03 -2.28
N LEU A 76 26.27 15.48 -3.33
CA LEU A 76 26.35 16.89 -3.69
C LEU A 76 25.58 17.13 -5.00
N LEU A 77 24.81 18.21 -5.02
CA LEU A 77 24.07 18.64 -6.20
C LEU A 77 24.85 19.77 -6.89
N HIS A 78 25.12 19.62 -8.18
CA HIS A 78 25.75 20.64 -9.00
C HIS A 78 24.68 21.30 -9.87
N CYS A 79 24.56 22.62 -9.74
CA CYS A 79 23.75 23.43 -10.65
C CYS A 79 24.40 23.46 -12.04
N PRO A 80 23.59 23.51 -13.12
CA PRO A 80 24.10 23.71 -14.48
C PRO A 80 24.73 25.09 -14.67
#